data_AF-A0A7K2NMM2-F1
#
_entry.id   AF-A0A7K2NMM2-F1
#
_cell.length_a   1.000
_cell.length_b   1.000
_cell.length_c   1.000
_cell.angle_alpha   90.00
_cell.angle_beta   90.00
_cell.angle_gamma   90.00
#
_symmetry.space_group_name_H-M   'P 1'
#
loop_
_entity.id
_entity.type
_entity.pdbx_description
1 polymer ?
#
loop_
_entity_poly.entity_id
_entity_poly.type
_entity_poly.pdbx_seq_one_letter_code
_entity_poly.pdbx_strand_id
1 'polypeptide(L)'
;RVSGTDIRYDVPLTLVSLLVAVLVVCAGVFAVGYGRNRAPALLLGGLTTGIGVASMHYLGMAAMRLHGEVNYDPVRVGLSVLIAVAAATAALWAALNTRSPLAVASASLIMGAAVSSMHYTGMFAVSVRVTPSGEALPGATAMQFIFPLAVGLGSYLFLTSAFVALSPPARERQAPVSARQQPAGSTAP
;
A
#
# COMPACT_ATOMS: atom_id res chain seq x y z
N ARG A 1 14.75 -20.93 14.03
CA ARG A 1 15.61 -20.62 12.87
C ARG A 1 15.94 -21.94 12.19
N VAL A 2 15.26 -22.26 11.08
CA VAL A 2 15.63 -23.40 10.23
C VAL A 2 16.59 -22.83 9.20
N SER A 3 17.89 -22.93 9.49
CA SER A 3 18.95 -22.62 8.52
C SER A 3 19.09 -23.85 7.62
N GLY A 4 18.79 -23.73 6.32
CA GLY A 4 19.04 -24.82 5.38
C GLY A 4 18.08 -24.99 4.19
N THR A 5 17.10 -24.10 3.98
CA THR A 5 16.26 -24.17 2.77
C THR A 5 16.24 -22.80 2.10
N ASP A 6 16.84 -22.72 0.92
CA ASP A 6 16.76 -21.54 0.06
C ASP A 6 15.30 -21.34 -0.37
N ILE A 7 14.69 -20.22 0.02
CA ILE A 7 13.37 -19.81 -0.49
C ILE A 7 13.60 -19.04 -1.79
N ARG A 8 13.05 -19.55 -2.89
CA ARG A 8 13.09 -18.92 -4.21
C ARG A 8 11.71 -18.46 -4.61
N TYR A 9 11.65 -17.51 -5.54
CA TYR A 9 10.40 -16.93 -6.01
C TYR A 9 10.26 -17.12 -7.51
N ASP A 10 9.06 -17.53 -7.92
CA ASP A 10 8.65 -17.53 -9.32
C ASP A 10 8.45 -16.08 -9.80
N VAL A 11 9.34 -15.62 -10.69
CA VAL A 11 9.36 -14.22 -11.16
C VAL A 11 8.05 -13.87 -11.88
N PRO A 12 7.57 -14.64 -12.88
CA PRO A 12 6.27 -14.41 -13.50
C PRO A 12 5.12 -14.30 -12.50
N LEU A 13 4.99 -15.24 -11.56
CA LEU A 13 3.86 -15.22 -10.63
C LEU A 13 3.93 -14.04 -9.66
N THR A 14 5.15 -13.65 -9.25
CA THR A 14 5.38 -12.45 -8.42
C THR A 14 4.95 -11.18 -9.16
N LEU A 15 5.30 -11.06 -10.45
CA LEU A 15 4.88 -9.92 -11.28
C LEU A 15 3.37 -9.90 -11.51
N VAL A 16 2.73 -11.05 -11.73
CA VAL A 16 1.27 -11.16 -11.85
C VAL A 16 0.59 -10.76 -10.54
N SER A 17 1.10 -11.18 -9.39
CA SER A 17 0.60 -10.76 -8.07
C SER A 17 0.64 -9.24 -7.91
N LEU A 18 1.77 -8.63 -8.26
CA LEU A 18 1.91 -7.17 -8.25
C LEU A 18 0.90 -6.50 -9.19
N LEU A 19 0.78 -6.98 -10.42
CA LEU A 19 -0.11 -6.40 -11.43
C LEU A 19 -1.59 -6.50 -11.00
N VAL A 20 -2.01 -7.67 -10.51
CA VAL A 20 -3.38 -7.88 -9.99
C VAL A 20 -3.64 -6.92 -8.83
N ALA A 21 -2.70 -6.78 -7.90
CA ALA A 21 -2.82 -5.86 -6.78
C ALA A 21 -3.03 -4.42 -7.26
N VAL A 22 -2.19 -3.94 -8.19
CA VAL A 22 -2.29 -2.59 -8.75
C VAL A 22 -3.64 -2.37 -9.42
N LEU A 23 -4.07 -3.28 -10.30
CA LEU A 23 -5.33 -3.13 -11.04
C LEU A 23 -6.54 -3.09 -10.11
N VAL A 24 -6.60 -4.02 -9.14
CA VAL A 24 -7.74 -4.14 -8.22
C VAL A 24 -7.78 -2.96 -7.26
N VAL A 25 -6.65 -2.54 -6.70
CA VAL A 25 -6.57 -1.37 -5.82
C VAL A 25 -6.91 -0.09 -6.60
N CYS A 26 -6.39 0.08 -7.81
CA CYS A 26 -6.75 1.21 -8.67
C CYS A 26 -8.25 1.26 -8.96
N ALA A 27 -8.87 0.13 -9.28
CA ALA A 27 -10.31 0.05 -9.49
C ALA A 27 -11.11 0.43 -8.23
N GLY A 28 -10.68 -0.06 -7.05
CA GLY A 28 -11.33 0.27 -5.77
C GLY A 28 -11.23 1.76 -5.41
N VAL A 29 -10.05 2.35 -5.57
CA VAL A 29 -9.83 3.79 -5.34
C VAL A 29 -10.61 4.63 -6.34
N PHE A 30 -10.64 4.24 -7.62
CA PHE A 30 -11.39 4.94 -8.67
C PHE A 30 -12.91 4.88 -8.40
N ALA A 31 -13.44 3.72 -8.00
CA ALA A 31 -14.84 3.56 -7.65
C ALA A 31 -15.27 4.50 -6.50
N VAL A 32 -14.39 4.70 -5.51
CA VAL A 32 -14.62 5.65 -4.41
C VAL A 32 -14.53 7.09 -4.87
N GLY A 33 -13.54 7.42 -5.72
CA GLY A 33 -13.31 8.79 -6.20
C GLY A 33 -14.41 9.33 -7.12
N TYR A 34 -15.02 8.46 -7.93
CA TYR A 34 -16.09 8.83 -8.88
C TYR A 34 -17.50 8.53 -8.39
N GLY A 35 -17.64 7.89 -7.22
CA GLY A 35 -18.93 7.53 -6.65
C GLY A 35 -19.75 8.76 -6.22
N ARG A 36 -20.96 8.91 -6.78
CA ARG A 36 -21.90 9.99 -6.41
C ARG A 36 -22.33 9.90 -4.94
N ASN A 37 -22.46 8.68 -4.41
CA ASN A 37 -22.87 8.41 -3.02
C ASN A 37 -21.69 7.89 -2.19
N ARG A 38 -21.29 8.66 -1.16
CA ARG A 38 -20.06 8.38 -0.38
C ARG A 38 -20.09 7.07 0.40
N ALA A 39 -21.21 6.72 1.04
CA ALA A 39 -21.30 5.52 1.87
C ALA A 39 -21.15 4.20 1.07
N PRO A 40 -21.97 3.92 0.04
CA PRO A 40 -21.82 2.69 -0.74
C PRO A 40 -20.52 2.68 -1.55
N ALA A 41 -20.03 3.84 -2.03
CA ALA A 41 -18.76 3.91 -2.74
C ALA A 41 -17.57 3.55 -1.82
N LEU A 42 -17.58 4.02 -0.57
CA LEU A 42 -16.58 3.64 0.43
C LEU A 42 -16.57 2.15 0.72
N LEU A 43 -17.74 1.53 0.88
CA LEU A 43 -17.85 0.09 1.13
C LEU A 43 -17.37 -0.72 -0.07
N LEU A 44 -17.79 -0.37 -1.29
CA LEU A 44 -17.40 -1.06 -2.51
C LEU A 44 -15.90 -0.90 -2.80
N GLY A 45 -15.35 0.30 -2.67
CA GLY A 45 -13.93 0.51 -2.88
C GLY A 45 -13.08 -0.07 -1.77
N GLY A 46 -13.54 -0.06 -0.51
CA GLY A 46 -12.89 -0.73 0.62
C GLY A 46 -12.84 -2.24 0.44
N LEU A 47 -13.95 -2.85 0.01
CA LEU A 47 -14.01 -4.27 -0.33
C LEU A 47 -13.08 -4.61 -1.49
N THR A 48 -13.15 -3.86 -2.59
CA THR A 48 -12.33 -4.09 -3.78
C THR A 48 -10.84 -3.94 -3.45
N THR A 49 -10.46 -2.84 -2.80
CA THR A 49 -9.08 -2.57 -2.40
C THR A 49 -8.57 -3.62 -1.41
N GLY A 50 -9.38 -4.00 -0.41
CA GLY A 50 -9.05 -5.05 0.55
C GLY A 50 -8.86 -6.42 -0.09
N ILE A 51 -9.70 -6.78 -1.05
CA ILE A 51 -9.53 -8.00 -1.86
C ILE A 51 -8.23 -7.92 -2.64
N GLY A 52 -7.92 -6.80 -3.30
CA GLY A 52 -6.65 -6.64 -4.02
C GLY A 52 -5.41 -6.83 -3.12
N VAL A 53 -5.46 -6.27 -1.91
CA VAL A 53 -4.38 -6.42 -0.91
C VAL A 53 -4.28 -7.88 -0.40
N ALA A 54 -5.40 -8.55 -0.16
CA ALA A 54 -5.39 -9.96 0.20
C ALA A 54 -4.90 -10.86 -0.94
N SER A 55 -5.34 -10.61 -2.18
CA SER A 55 -4.88 -11.31 -3.38
C SER A 55 -3.37 -11.19 -3.55
N MET A 56 -2.81 -9.98 -3.36
CA MET A 56 -1.36 -9.75 -3.39
C MET A 56 -0.63 -10.64 -2.39
N HIS A 57 -1.13 -10.72 -1.16
CA HIS A 57 -0.51 -11.52 -0.11
C HIS A 57 -0.56 -13.02 -0.44
N TYR A 58 -1.73 -13.56 -0.77
CA TYR A 58 -1.86 -15.00 -1.03
C TYR A 58 -1.23 -15.44 -2.35
N LEU A 59 -1.31 -14.63 -3.41
CA LEU A 59 -0.65 -14.93 -4.68
C LEU A 59 0.87 -14.77 -4.58
N GLY A 60 1.35 -13.83 -3.76
CA GLY A 60 2.76 -13.73 -3.39
C GLY A 60 3.25 -14.95 -2.62
N MET A 61 2.45 -15.46 -1.68
CA MET A 61 2.75 -16.71 -0.96
C MET A 61 2.76 -17.92 -1.90
N ALA A 62 1.85 -17.97 -2.89
CA ALA A 62 1.82 -19.01 -3.91
C ALA A 62 3.03 -18.93 -4.88
N ALA A 63 3.67 -17.77 -5.00
CA ALA A 63 4.89 -17.60 -5.80
C ALA A 63 6.15 -18.12 -5.10
N MET A 64 6.07 -18.41 -3.79
CA MET A 64 7.18 -18.98 -3.04
C MET A 64 7.40 -20.44 -3.42
N ARG A 65 8.60 -20.72 -3.91
CA ARG A 65 9.11 -22.06 -4.16
C ARG A 65 9.96 -22.47 -2.96
N LEU A 66 9.48 -23.48 -2.26
CA LEU A 66 10.14 -24.12 -1.12
C LEU A 66 9.99 -25.63 -1.25
N HIS A 67 10.92 -26.39 -0.68
CA HIS A 67 10.83 -27.84 -0.66
C HIS A 67 9.86 -28.28 0.43
N GLY A 68 8.58 -28.37 0.08
CA GLY A 68 7.54 -28.69 1.06
C GLY A 68 6.13 -28.45 0.55
N GLU A 69 5.15 -28.98 1.29
CA GLU A 69 3.74 -28.69 1.06
C GLU A 69 3.29 -27.52 1.95
N VAL A 70 2.58 -26.58 1.33
CA VAL A 70 1.99 -25.41 1.97
C VAL A 70 0.50 -25.67 2.16
N ASN A 71 0.08 -25.87 3.42
CA ASN A 71 -1.34 -26.04 3.74
C ASN A 71 -1.90 -24.75 4.34
N TYR A 72 -3.12 -24.39 3.95
CA TYR A 72 -3.83 -23.19 4.37
C TYR A 72 -5.05 -23.54 5.22
N ASP A 73 -5.20 -22.89 6.37
CA ASP A 73 -6.44 -22.93 7.16
C ASP A 73 -7.44 -21.89 6.61
N PRO A 74 -8.58 -22.31 6.02
CA PRO A 74 -9.53 -21.40 5.38
C PRO A 74 -10.14 -20.39 6.36
N VAL A 75 -10.26 -20.72 7.64
CA VAL A 75 -10.82 -19.82 8.67
C VAL A 75 -9.85 -18.66 8.92
N ARG A 76 -8.56 -18.96 9.07
CA ARG A 76 -7.53 -17.95 9.29
C ARG A 76 -7.30 -17.09 8.05
N VAL A 77 -7.43 -17.69 6.86
CA VAL A 77 -7.42 -16.96 5.59
C VAL A 77 -8.58 -15.97 5.54
N GLY A 78 -9.80 -16.40 5.85
CA GLY A 78 -10.98 -15.53 5.91
C GLY A 78 -10.80 -14.37 6.88
N LEU A 79 -10.22 -14.63 8.07
CA LEU A 79 -9.94 -13.58 9.05
C LEU A 79 -8.93 -12.54 8.54
N SER A 80 -7.85 -12.98 7.90
CA SER A 80 -6.86 -12.08 7.29
C SER A 80 -7.49 -11.20 6.19
N VAL A 81 -8.34 -11.79 5.32
CA VAL A 81 -9.08 -11.04 4.29
C VAL A 81 -10.00 -9.99 4.93
N LEU A 82 -10.68 -10.34 6.02
CA LEU A 82 -11.56 -9.41 6.74
C LEU A 82 -10.78 -8.23 7.33
N ILE A 83 -9.61 -8.49 7.90
CA ILE A 83 -8.69 -7.44 8.37
C ILE A 83 -8.25 -6.55 7.20
N ALA A 84 -7.92 -7.14 6.04
CA ALA A 84 -7.52 -6.39 4.84
C ALA A 84 -8.63 -5.43 4.37
N VAL A 85 -9.88 -5.91 4.30
CA VAL A 85 -11.04 -5.11 3.89
C VAL A 85 -11.35 -4.01 4.90
N ALA A 86 -11.29 -4.31 6.20
CA ALA A 86 -11.48 -3.31 7.25
C ALA A 86 -10.41 -2.21 7.19
N ALA A 87 -9.14 -2.60 7.04
CA ALA A 87 -8.02 -1.68 6.89
C ALA A 87 -8.18 -0.80 5.64
N ALA A 88 -8.46 -1.39 4.48
CA ALA A 88 -8.66 -0.66 3.23
C ALA A 88 -9.83 0.33 3.30
N THR A 89 -10.95 -0.08 3.91
CA THR A 89 -12.11 0.79 4.12
C THR A 89 -11.77 1.97 5.05
N ALA A 90 -11.06 1.71 6.14
CA ALA A 90 -10.60 2.76 7.06
C ALA A 90 -9.61 3.72 6.37
N ALA A 91 -8.73 3.22 5.49
CA ALA A 91 -7.79 4.03 4.72
C ALA A 91 -8.52 5.01 3.80
N LEU A 92 -9.47 4.49 3.03
CA LEU A 92 -10.27 5.29 2.11
C LEU A 92 -11.12 6.30 2.88
N TRP A 93 -11.73 5.90 3.99
CA TRP A 93 -12.49 6.82 4.84
C TRP A 93 -11.62 7.95 5.39
N ALA A 94 -10.44 7.63 5.92
CA ALA A 94 -9.51 8.63 6.44
C ALA A 94 -9.03 9.58 5.32
N ALA A 95 -8.74 9.05 4.14
CA ALA A 95 -8.34 9.83 2.98
C ALA A 95 -9.42 10.83 2.53
N LEU A 96 -10.71 10.49 2.67
CA LEU A 96 -11.81 11.36 2.27
C LEU A 96 -12.26 12.35 3.37
N ASN A 97 -12.12 11.98 4.65
CA ASN A 97 -12.70 12.72 5.76
C ASN A 97 -11.69 13.59 6.53
N THR A 98 -10.40 13.28 6.45
CA THR A 98 -9.38 13.92 7.28
C THR A 98 -8.55 14.94 6.50
N ARG A 99 -8.50 16.19 6.99
CA ARG A 99 -7.66 17.27 6.45
C ARG A 99 -6.55 17.74 7.39
N SER A 100 -6.54 17.26 8.64
CA SER A 100 -5.53 17.65 9.63
C SER A 100 -4.29 16.75 9.52
N PRO A 101 -3.07 17.31 9.48
CA PRO A 101 -1.84 16.52 9.33
C PRO A 101 -1.62 15.53 10.49
N LEU A 102 -1.99 15.90 11.72
CA LEU A 102 -1.89 15.00 12.88
C LEU A 102 -2.83 13.81 12.77
N ALA A 103 -4.03 14.01 12.24
CA ALA A 103 -5.00 12.95 12.05
C ALA A 103 -4.64 12.04 10.85
N VAL A 104 -3.94 12.56 9.84
CA VAL A 104 -3.35 11.75 8.77
C VAL A 104 -2.20 10.89 9.32
N ALA A 105 -1.36 11.46 10.19
CA ALA A 105 -0.26 10.74 10.83
C ALA A 105 -0.76 9.61 11.75
N SER A 106 -1.82 9.83 12.54
CA SER A 106 -2.42 8.75 13.33
C SER A 106 -3.07 7.69 12.46
N ALA A 107 -3.78 8.09 11.40
CA ALA A 107 -4.39 7.15 10.45
C ALA A 107 -3.36 6.27 9.74
N SER A 108 -2.21 6.82 9.34
CA SER A 108 -1.14 6.05 8.69
C SER A 108 -0.50 5.02 9.63
N LEU A 109 -0.30 5.37 10.90
CA LEU A 109 0.19 4.43 11.92
C LEU A 109 -0.78 3.27 12.15
N ILE A 110 -2.07 3.59 12.31
CA ILE A 110 -3.13 2.57 12.44
C ILE A 110 -3.19 1.69 11.20
N MET A 111 -3.03 2.28 10.01
CA MET A 111 -2.99 1.53 8.75
C MET A 111 -1.80 0.57 8.70
N GLY A 112 -0.61 1.04 9.07
CA GLY A 112 0.59 0.21 9.13
C GLY A 112 0.43 -0.97 10.09
N ALA A 113 -0.15 -0.72 11.27
CA ALA A 113 -0.46 -1.78 12.24
C ALA A 113 -1.49 -2.78 11.69
N ALA A 114 -2.54 -2.31 11.02
CA ALA A 114 -3.58 -3.18 10.45
C ALA A 114 -3.04 -4.06 9.32
N VAL A 115 -2.25 -3.50 8.39
CA VAL A 115 -1.64 -4.26 7.28
C VAL A 115 -0.61 -5.25 7.82
N SER A 116 0.19 -4.86 8.82
CA SER A 116 1.11 -5.78 9.49
C SER A 116 0.36 -6.94 10.15
N SER A 117 -0.75 -6.65 10.82
CA SER A 117 -1.60 -7.68 11.44
C SER A 117 -2.19 -8.64 10.42
N MET A 118 -2.63 -8.14 9.25
CA MET A 118 -3.08 -8.97 8.13
C MET A 118 -1.99 -9.94 7.67
N HIS A 119 -0.76 -9.44 7.49
CA HIS A 119 0.39 -10.25 7.09
C HIS A 119 0.73 -11.33 8.12
N TYR A 120 0.80 -10.99 9.40
CA TYR A 120 1.08 -11.97 10.45
C TYR A 120 -0.03 -13.01 10.57
N THR A 121 -1.29 -12.59 10.43
CA THR A 121 -2.44 -13.51 10.45
C THR A 121 -2.40 -14.45 9.25
N GLY A 122 -2.06 -13.94 8.06
CA GLY A 122 -1.92 -14.75 6.85
C GLY A 122 -0.76 -15.73 6.92
N MET A 123 0.38 -15.31 7.49
CA MET A 123 1.52 -16.21 7.77
C MET A 123 1.16 -17.29 8.81
N PHE A 124 0.39 -16.95 9.84
CA PHE A 124 -0.09 -17.91 10.84
C PHE A 124 -1.15 -18.88 10.30
N ALA A 125 -1.77 -18.56 9.16
CA ALA A 125 -2.67 -19.46 8.44
C ALA A 125 -1.95 -20.59 7.71
N VAL A 126 -0.63 -20.48 7.55
CA VAL A 126 0.17 -21.38 6.73
C VAL A 126 0.97 -22.34 7.60
N SER A 127 0.84 -23.63 7.33
CA SER A 127 1.77 -24.65 7.84
C SER A 127 2.63 -25.17 6.69
N VAL A 128 3.96 -25.11 6.87
CA VAL A 128 4.93 -25.61 5.89
C VAL A 128 5.59 -26.87 6.44
N ARG A 129 5.44 -28.00 5.74
CA ARG A 129 6.27 -29.18 6.00
C ARG A 129 7.45 -29.15 5.06
N VAL A 130 8.64 -28.89 5.59
CA VAL A 130 9.87 -28.85 4.79
C VAL A 130 10.40 -30.27 4.60
N THR A 131 10.60 -30.68 3.36
CA THR A 131 11.30 -31.92 3.01
C THR A 131 12.74 -31.57 2.63
N PRO A 132 13.77 -32.08 3.31
CA PRO A 132 15.16 -31.78 2.97
C PRO A 132 15.49 -32.31 1.57
N SER A 133 15.98 -31.44 0.69
CA SER A 133 16.52 -31.81 -0.62
C SER A 133 17.74 -30.94 -0.94
N GLY A 134 18.73 -31.53 -1.61
CA GLY A 134 19.97 -30.87 -2.02
C GLY A 134 19.91 -30.21 -3.40
N GLU A 135 18.75 -30.20 -4.06
CA GLU A 135 18.60 -29.59 -5.39
C GLU A 135 18.43 -28.08 -5.31
N ALA A 136 19.07 -27.36 -6.22
CA ALA A 136 18.92 -25.91 -6.33
C ALA A 136 17.54 -25.57 -6.92
N LEU A 137 16.73 -24.85 -6.15
CA LEU A 137 15.43 -24.35 -6.64
C LEU A 137 15.67 -23.26 -7.71
N PRO A 138 15.01 -23.34 -8.88
CA PRO A 138 15.02 -22.25 -9.84
C PRO A 138 14.17 -21.09 -9.31
N GLY A 139 14.62 -19.85 -9.55
CA GLY A 139 13.90 -18.64 -9.19
C GLY A 139 14.79 -17.54 -8.61
N ALA A 140 14.19 -16.39 -8.38
CA ALA A 140 14.88 -15.23 -7.82
C ALA A 140 14.92 -15.28 -6.29
N THR A 141 15.93 -14.66 -5.71
CA THR A 141 16.01 -14.45 -4.25
C THR A 141 15.20 -13.23 -3.84
N ALA A 142 14.77 -13.17 -2.59
CA ALA A 142 14.07 -12.00 -2.06
C ALA A 142 14.86 -10.69 -2.23
N MET A 143 16.19 -10.74 -2.08
CA MET A 143 17.07 -9.57 -2.24
C MET A 143 17.00 -8.96 -3.64
N GLN A 144 16.79 -9.78 -4.68
CA GLN A 144 16.66 -9.30 -6.06
C GLN A 144 15.36 -8.50 -6.29
N PHE A 145 14.34 -8.68 -5.45
CA PHE A 145 13.13 -7.85 -5.48
C PHE A 145 13.19 -6.68 -4.51
N ILE A 146 13.67 -6.92 -3.29
CA ILE A 146 13.73 -5.91 -2.22
C ILE A 146 14.61 -4.74 -2.64
N PHE A 147 15.80 -5.00 -3.21
CA PHE A 147 16.75 -3.94 -3.53
C PHE A 147 16.20 -2.95 -4.59
N PRO A 148 15.72 -3.39 -5.78
CA PRO A 148 15.12 -2.47 -6.75
C PRO A 148 13.87 -1.76 -6.23
N LEU A 149 13.00 -2.46 -5.49
CA LEU A 149 11.78 -1.85 -4.93
C LEU A 149 12.12 -0.78 -3.89
N ALA A 150 13.06 -1.05 -2.98
CA ALA A 150 13.47 -0.09 -1.96
C ALA A 150 14.13 1.15 -2.57
N VAL A 151 15.04 0.95 -3.53
CA VAL A 151 15.71 2.06 -4.22
C VAL A 151 14.70 2.87 -5.06
N GLY A 152 13.85 2.20 -5.84
CA GLY A 152 12.87 2.87 -6.70
C GLY A 152 11.82 3.65 -5.90
N LEU A 153 11.17 3.01 -4.93
CA LEU A 153 10.16 3.65 -4.10
C LEU A 153 10.76 4.72 -3.18
N GLY A 154 11.91 4.44 -2.58
CA GLY A 154 12.64 5.40 -1.74
C GLY A 154 13.02 6.66 -2.50
N SER A 155 13.54 6.50 -3.72
CA SER A 155 13.89 7.63 -4.60
C SER A 155 12.65 8.44 -4.98
N TYR A 156 11.54 7.77 -5.32
CA TYR A 156 10.27 8.44 -5.66
C TYR A 156 9.72 9.27 -4.49
N LEU A 157 9.68 8.68 -3.28
CA LEU A 157 9.20 9.39 -2.08
C LEU A 157 10.12 10.56 -1.71
N PHE A 158 11.44 10.38 -1.84
CA PHE A 158 12.41 11.44 -1.59
C PHE A 158 12.22 12.62 -2.55
N LEU A 159 12.11 12.34 -3.86
CA LEU A 159 11.95 13.37 -4.88
C LEU A 159 10.63 14.13 -4.73
N THR A 160 9.52 13.43 -4.46
CA THR A 160 8.22 14.06 -4.24
C THR A 160 8.22 14.92 -2.97
N SER A 161 8.81 14.45 -1.88
CA SER A 161 8.96 15.24 -0.66
C SER A 161 9.84 16.48 -0.87
N ALA A 162 10.95 16.34 -1.60
CA ALA A 162 11.84 17.46 -1.92
C ALA A 162 11.11 18.50 -2.79
N PHE A 163 10.36 18.06 -3.80
CA PHE A 163 9.56 18.95 -4.64
C PHE A 163 8.51 19.71 -3.83
N VAL A 164 7.80 19.03 -2.92
CA VAL A 164 6.80 19.68 -2.03
C VAL A 164 7.47 20.67 -1.08
N ALA A 165 8.64 20.35 -0.53
CA ALA A 165 9.37 21.25 0.38
C ALA A 165 9.93 22.49 -0.32
N LEU A 166 10.33 22.36 -1.59
CA LEU A 166 10.86 23.45 -2.41
C LEU A 166 9.77 24.29 -3.10
N SER A 167 8.52 23.83 -3.07
CA SER A 167 7.38 24.55 -3.66
C SER A 167 7.02 25.78 -2.80
N PRO A 168 6.94 27.00 -3.38
CA PRO A 168 6.59 28.20 -2.62
C PRO A 168 5.22 28.05 -1.94
N PRO A 169 5.09 28.37 -0.63
CA PRO A 169 3.81 28.30 0.05
C PRO A 169 2.82 29.28 -0.61
N ALA A 170 1.59 28.82 -0.86
CA ALA A 170 0.57 29.58 -1.60
C ALA A 170 0.29 31.01 -1.06
N ARG A 171 0.68 31.31 0.19
CA ARG A 171 0.62 32.65 0.80
C ARG A 171 1.50 33.69 0.09
N GLU A 172 2.61 33.27 -0.49
CA GLU A 172 3.59 34.19 -1.12
C GLU A 172 3.19 34.60 -2.54
N ARG A 173 2.33 33.81 -3.21
CA ARG A 173 1.73 34.17 -4.51
C ARG A 173 0.70 35.29 -4.44
N GLN A 174 0.13 35.57 -3.26
CA GLN A 174 -0.94 36.57 -3.09
C GLN A 174 -0.41 37.95 -2.68
N ALA A 175 0.78 38.03 -2.06
CA ALA A 175 1.42 39.28 -1.66
C ALA A 175 1.71 40.29 -2.82
N PRO A 176 2.08 39.87 -4.06
CA PRO A 176 2.35 40.82 -5.14
C PRO A 176 1.09 41.48 -5.72
N VAL A 177 -0.08 40.87 -5.56
CA VAL A 177 -1.34 41.37 -6.16
C VAL A 177 -1.98 42.45 -5.27
N SER A 178 -1.96 42.28 -3.94
CA SER A 178 -2.47 43.29 -3.01
C SER A 178 -1.62 44.57 -3.00
N ALA A 179 -0.29 44.45 -3.19
CA ALA A 179 0.60 45.61 -3.29
C ALA A 179 0.38 46.46 -4.57
N ARG A 180 -0.22 45.88 -5.62
CA ARG A 180 -0.52 46.58 -6.88
C ARG A 180 -1.91 47.24 -6.89
N GLN A 181 -2.77 46.91 -5.93
CA GLN A 181 -4.14 47.45 -5.82
C GLN A 181 -4.27 48.63 -4.85
N GLN A 182 -3.22 49.02 -4.11
CA GLN A 182 -3.21 50.31 -3.40
C GLN A 182 -2.98 51.44 -4.41
N PRO A 183 -3.99 52.27 -4.72
CA PRO A 183 -3.79 53.42 -5.59
C PRO A 183 -2.93 54.44 -4.84
N ALA A 184 -1.88 54.93 -5.50
CA ALA A 184 -1.14 56.12 -5.08
C ALA A 184 -2.10 57.32 -5.12
N GLY A 185 -2.83 57.55 -4.03
CA GLY A 185 -3.92 58.53 -4.01
C GLY A 185 -4.29 58.94 -2.60
N SER A 186 -3.34 59.44 -1.82
CA SER A 186 -3.63 60.36 -0.71
C SER A 186 -2.34 61.00 -0.18
N THR A 187 -1.69 61.84 -0.98
CA THR A 187 -0.81 62.89 -0.45
C THR A 187 -0.90 64.09 -1.38
N ALA A 188 -1.79 65.04 -1.05
CA ALA A 188 -1.59 66.48 -1.17
C ALA A 188 -2.90 67.23 -0.84
N PRO A 189 -2.85 68.52 -0.46
CA PRO A 189 -1.72 69.30 0.05
C PRO A 189 -1.85 69.65 1.55
#